data_AF-A0A2E4VFQ8-F1
#
_entry.id   AF-A0A2E4VFQ8-F1
#
_cell.length_a   1.000
_cell.length_b   1.000
_cell.length_c   1.000
_cell.angle_alpha   90.00
_cell.angle_beta   90.00
_cell.angle_gamma   90.00
#
_symmetry.space_group_name_H-M   'P 1'
#
loop_
_entity.id
_entity.type
_entity.pdbx_description
1 polymer ?
#
loop_
_entity_poly.entity_id
_entity_poly.type
_entity_poly.pdbx_seq_one_letter_code
_entity_poly.pdbx_strand_id
1 'polypeptide(L)'
;MDLASIIGFVIIVASILLTVLASFTGLGDALPKGGGGLLDTASFICVIGGMVGATFVTFSMANMGSFAKIFGQVMKPQMESNQSIEMMQKLIEIGTEARRGGILSVEPLVAQLDDPFLQKAMQLAVDGRDADEIRSTLSGELTFMSNRHDTGAS
;
A
#
# COMPACT_ATOMS: atom_id res chain seq x y z
N MET A 1 2.97 2.16 7.87
CA MET A 1 2.27 1.48 8.96
C MET A 1 1.63 2.52 9.86
N ASP A 2 0.30 2.60 9.84
CA ASP A 2 -0.44 3.35 10.83
C ASP A 2 -0.26 2.69 12.21
N LEU A 3 -0.19 3.49 13.27
CA LEU A 3 -0.07 3.02 14.65
C LEU A 3 -1.21 2.05 14.99
N ALA A 4 -2.40 2.27 14.42
CA ALA A 4 -3.55 1.38 14.56
C ALA A 4 -3.30 -0.01 13.97
N SER A 5 -2.61 -0.12 12.83
CA SER A 5 -2.27 -1.40 12.21
C SER A 5 -1.24 -2.18 13.04
N ILE A 6 -0.26 -1.49 13.60
CA ILE A 6 0.77 -2.11 14.47
C ILE A 6 0.11 -2.61 15.77
N ILE A 7 -0.69 -1.77 16.43
CA ILE A 7 -1.40 -2.13 17.66
C ILE A 7 -2.37 -3.30 17.41
N GLY A 8 -3.15 -3.24 16.33
CA GLY A 8 -4.07 -4.30 15.94
C GLY A 8 -3.36 -5.65 15.73
N PHE A 9 -2.23 -5.64 15.02
CA PHE A 9 -1.41 -6.85 14.82
C PHE A 9 -0.91 -7.44 16.15
N VAL A 10 -0.41 -6.58 17.06
CA VAL A 10 0.08 -7.00 18.37
C VAL A 10 -1.04 -7.59 19.24
N ILE A 11 -2.24 -7.00 19.24
CA ILE A 11 -3.39 -7.50 20.00
C ILE A 11 -3.82 -8.88 19.48
N ILE A 12 -3.88 -9.07 18.17
CA ILE A 12 -4.24 -10.35 17.55
C ILE A 12 -3.22 -11.41 17.97
N VAL A 13 -1.93 -11.15 17.78
CA VAL A 13 -0.86 -12.10 18.14
C VAL A 13 -0.85 -12.41 19.63
N ALA A 14 -1.02 -11.41 20.50
CA ALA A 14 -1.06 -11.60 21.94
C ALA A 14 -2.29 -12.42 22.39
N SER A 15 -3.46 -12.18 21.78
CA SER A 15 -4.69 -12.93 22.10
C SER A 15 -4.59 -14.40 21.72
N ILE A 16 -3.98 -14.71 20.56
CA ILE A 16 -3.72 -16.08 20.10
C ILE A 16 -2.69 -16.76 21.01
N LEU A 17 -1.58 -16.08 21.35
CA LEU A 17 -0.57 -16.63 22.23
C LEU A 17 -1.11 -16.89 23.65
N LEU A 18 -1.94 -16.00 24.19
CA LEU A 18 -2.56 -16.16 25.50
C LEU A 18 -3.50 -17.37 25.52
N THR A 19 -4.32 -17.55 24.48
CA THR A 19 -5.22 -18.72 24.38
C THR A 19 -4.44 -20.01 24.23
N VAL A 20 -3.38 -20.02 23.43
CA VAL A 20 -2.48 -21.18 23.30
C VAL A 20 -1.81 -21.52 24.64
N LEU A 21 -1.25 -20.53 25.35
CA LEU A 21 -0.53 -20.77 26.61
C LEU A 21 -1.47 -21.23 27.75
N ALA A 22 -2.70 -20.69 27.80
CA ALA A 22 -3.75 -21.13 28.73
C ALA A 22 -4.18 -22.59 28.48
N SER A 23 -3.98 -23.10 27.27
CA SER A 23 -4.28 -24.48 26.89
C SER A 23 -3.26 -25.48 27.41
N PHE A 24 -1.98 -25.10 27.48
CA PHE A 24 -0.88 -25.96 27.95
C PHE A 24 -0.76 -26.03 29.48
N THR A 25 -1.24 -25.01 30.20
CA THR A 25 -1.09 -24.90 31.67
C THR A 25 -2.26 -25.50 32.46
N GLY A 26 -3.25 -26.12 31.80
CA GLY A 26 -4.40 -26.74 32.46
C GLY A 26 -5.42 -25.75 33.04
N LEU A 27 -5.22 -24.44 32.85
CA LEU A 27 -6.19 -23.38 33.18
C LEU A 27 -7.33 -23.27 32.14
N GLY A 28 -7.37 -24.17 31.15
CA GLY A 28 -8.32 -24.19 30.04
C GLY A 28 -9.74 -24.65 30.39
N ASP A 29 -9.99 -25.13 31.61
CA ASP A 29 -11.35 -25.54 32.06
C ASP A 29 -12.24 -24.36 32.51
N ALA A 30 -11.67 -23.16 32.68
CA ALA A 30 -12.41 -21.93 32.98
C ALA A 30 -12.80 -21.12 31.72
N LEU A 31 -12.27 -21.50 30.56
CA LEU A 31 -12.63 -20.95 29.25
C LEU A 31 -13.31 -22.05 28.43
N PRO A 32 -14.21 -21.72 27.47
CA PRO A 32 -14.91 -22.74 26.68
C PRO A 32 -13.91 -23.72 26.08
N LYS A 33 -14.07 -25.01 26.40
CA LYS A 33 -13.19 -26.13 26.03
C LYS A 33 -12.83 -26.10 24.54
N GLY A 34 -11.72 -25.44 24.20
CA GLY A 34 -11.31 -25.27 22.81
C GLY A 34 -9.82 -25.00 22.63
N GLY A 35 -9.06 -24.86 23.72
CA GLY A 35 -7.66 -24.48 23.66
C GLY A 35 -6.69 -25.59 23.18
N GLY A 36 -6.87 -26.81 23.67
CA GLY A 36 -5.99 -27.95 23.35
C GLY A 36 -6.14 -28.49 21.92
N GLY A 37 -7.17 -28.08 21.19
CA GLY A 37 -7.42 -28.50 19.79
C GLY A 37 -6.91 -27.51 18.74
N LEU A 38 -6.45 -26.31 19.12
CA LEU A 38 -6.00 -25.28 18.18
C LEU A 38 -4.61 -25.57 17.57
N LEU A 39 -3.78 -26.34 18.28
CA LEU A 39 -2.45 -26.77 17.81
C LEU A 39 -2.41 -28.27 17.53
N ASP A 40 -3.39 -28.73 16.75
CA ASP A 40 -3.29 -30.03 16.09
C ASP A 40 -2.52 -29.89 14.78
N THR A 41 -1.54 -30.78 14.57
CA THR A 41 -0.66 -30.76 13.39
C THR A 41 -1.47 -30.96 12.10
N ALA A 42 -2.52 -31.78 12.14
CA ALA A 42 -3.38 -31.99 10.98
C ALA A 42 -4.20 -30.74 10.65
N SER A 43 -4.73 -30.05 11.66
CA SER A 43 -5.45 -28.77 11.50
C SER A 43 -4.56 -27.68 10.88
N PHE A 44 -3.30 -27.57 11.30
CA PHE A 44 -2.35 -26.59 10.75
C PHE A 44 -2.01 -26.86 9.27
N ILE A 45 -1.78 -28.13 8.92
CA ILE A 45 -1.52 -28.57 7.54
C ILE A 45 -2.75 -28.32 6.66
N CYS A 46 -3.95 -28.57 7.17
CA CYS A 46 -5.19 -28.38 6.39
C CYS A 46 -5.46 -26.89 6.12
N VAL A 47 -5.28 -26.02 7.12
CA VAL A 47 -5.52 -24.58 6.97
C VAL A 47 -4.44 -23.92 6.12
N ILE A 48 -3.15 -24.16 6.39
CA ILE A 48 -2.06 -23.58 5.58
C ILE A 48 -2.03 -24.19 4.19
N GLY A 49 -2.15 -25.51 4.08
CA GLY A 49 -2.18 -26.20 2.79
C GLY A 49 -3.40 -25.80 1.94
N GLY A 50 -4.57 -25.69 2.57
CA GLY A 50 -5.79 -25.22 1.93
C GLY A 50 -5.70 -23.75 1.51
N MET A 51 -5.15 -22.88 2.35
CA MET A 51 -4.93 -21.47 2.03
C MET A 51 -3.96 -21.32 0.84
N VAL A 52 -2.80 -21.97 0.91
CA VAL A 52 -1.80 -21.92 -0.17
C VAL A 52 -2.37 -22.51 -1.46
N GLY A 53 -3.07 -23.64 -1.39
CA GLY A 53 -3.73 -24.25 -2.54
C GLY A 53 -4.82 -23.37 -3.16
N ALA A 54 -5.68 -22.77 -2.34
CA ALA A 54 -6.72 -21.84 -2.80
C ALA A 54 -6.11 -20.59 -3.46
N THR A 55 -5.00 -20.08 -2.92
CA THR A 55 -4.23 -18.97 -3.51
C THR A 55 -3.68 -19.37 -4.88
N PHE A 56 -3.11 -20.58 -5.04
CA PHE A 56 -2.61 -21.05 -6.33
C PHE A 56 -3.72 -21.29 -7.37
N VAL A 57 -4.95 -21.61 -6.95
CA VAL A 57 -6.10 -21.75 -7.86
C VAL A 57 -6.65 -20.38 -8.28
N THR A 58 -6.64 -19.41 -7.38
CA THR A 58 -7.24 -18.09 -7.60
C THR A 58 -6.29 -17.14 -8.37
N PHE A 59 -4.99 -17.22 -8.12
CA PHE A 59 -4.00 -16.33 -8.70
C PHE A 59 -3.11 -17.03 -9.73
N SER A 60 -2.95 -16.42 -10.90
CA SER A 60 -1.96 -16.91 -11.87
C SER A 60 -0.54 -16.77 -11.31
N MET A 61 0.34 -17.71 -11.64
CA MET A 61 1.73 -17.77 -11.16
C MET A 61 2.53 -16.48 -11.44
N ALA A 62 2.12 -15.69 -12.45
CA ALA A 62 2.73 -14.40 -12.78
C ALA A 62 2.46 -13.30 -11.72
N ASN A 63 1.34 -13.36 -11.00
CA ASN A 63 0.95 -12.36 -10.00
C ASN A 63 1.60 -12.63 -8.62
N MET A 64 2.11 -13.84 -8.40
CA MET A 64 2.68 -14.25 -7.12
C MET A 64 3.99 -13.52 -6.79
N GLY A 65 4.79 -13.13 -7.79
CA GLY A 65 5.97 -12.30 -7.61
C GLY A 65 5.65 -10.85 -7.19
N SER A 66 4.46 -10.36 -7.53
CA SER A 66 3.98 -9.04 -7.13
C SER A 66 3.55 -9.02 -5.66
N PHE A 67 3.07 -10.14 -5.11
CA PHE A 67 2.67 -10.26 -3.71
C PHE A 67 3.80 -9.91 -2.74
N ALA A 68 5.01 -10.44 -2.96
CA ALA A 68 6.17 -10.16 -2.11
C ALA A 68 6.56 -8.66 -2.13
N LYS A 69 6.43 -7.99 -3.28
CA LYS A 69 6.69 -6.55 -3.42
C LYS A 69 5.63 -5.72 -2.70
N ILE A 70 4.35 -6.07 -2.85
CA ILE A 70 3.23 -5.40 -2.19
C ILE A 70 3.34 -5.56 -0.68
N PHE A 71 3.62 -6.77 -0.19
CA PHE A 71 3.82 -7.04 1.23
C PHE A 71 4.95 -6.18 1.82
N GLY A 72 6.08 -6.07 1.11
CA GLY A 72 7.17 -5.18 1.50
C GLY A 72 6.80 -3.69 1.49
N GLN A 73 5.87 -3.26 0.63
CA GLN A 73 5.39 -1.88 0.58
C GLN A 73 4.39 -1.57 1.71
N VAL A 74 3.54 -2.53 2.09
CA VAL A 74 2.62 -2.42 3.24
C VAL A 74 3.38 -2.32 4.57
N MET A 75 4.48 -3.05 4.69
CA MET A 75 5.36 -3.01 5.87
C MET A 75 6.15 -1.71 6.00
N LYS A 76 6.26 -0.89 4.94
CA LYS A 76 6.96 0.40 5.03
C LYS A 76 6.13 1.43 5.83
N PRO A 77 6.79 2.27 6.65
CA PRO A 77 6.13 3.42 7.24
C PRO A 77 5.68 4.37 6.11
N GLN A 78 4.38 4.70 6.09
CA GLN A 78 3.88 5.75 5.20
C GLN A 78 4.04 7.06 5.97
N MET A 79 4.88 7.95 5.45
CA MET A 79 5.17 9.25 6.06
C MET A 79 4.14 10.27 5.58
N GLU A 80 2.88 10.10 6.00
CA GLU A 80 1.76 10.83 5.39
C GLU A 80 1.58 12.26 5.91
N SER A 81 2.03 12.63 7.12
CA SER A 81 1.53 13.89 7.72
C SER A 81 2.21 15.17 7.21
N ASN A 82 3.44 15.11 6.71
CA ASN A 82 4.20 16.31 6.32
C ASN A 82 4.29 16.51 4.80
N GLN A 83 4.12 15.44 4.01
CA GLN A 83 4.32 15.47 2.57
C GLN A 83 3.28 16.31 1.83
N SER A 84 2.03 16.36 2.31
CA SER A 84 0.95 17.13 1.66
C SER A 84 1.18 18.64 1.72
N ILE A 85 1.72 19.14 2.84
CA ILE A 85 2.02 20.57 3.02
C ILE A 85 3.25 20.96 2.18
N GLU A 86 4.29 20.12 2.20
CA GLU A 86 5.50 20.32 1.39
C GLU A 86 5.16 20.29 -0.11
N MET A 87 4.29 19.39 -0.55
CA MET A 87 3.82 19.32 -1.93
C MET A 87 3.06 20.58 -2.33
N MET A 88 2.18 21.10 -1.46
CA MET A 88 1.45 22.35 -1.73
C MET A 88 2.42 23.53 -1.92
N GLN A 89 3.43 23.66 -1.05
CA GLN A 89 4.43 24.70 -1.16
C GLN A 89 5.21 24.59 -2.48
N LYS A 90 5.61 23.37 -2.87
CA LYS A 90 6.30 23.10 -4.13
C LYS A 90 5.45 23.50 -5.35
N LEU A 91 4.14 23.23 -5.33
CA LEU A 91 3.22 23.64 -6.39
C LEU A 91 3.07 25.17 -6.48
N ILE A 92 3.01 25.87 -5.33
CA ILE A 92 2.93 27.34 -5.29
C ILE A 92 4.21 27.97 -5.84
N GLU A 93 5.38 27.42 -5.48
CA GLU A 93 6.68 27.87 -5.96
C GLU A 93 6.77 27.75 -7.49
N ILE A 94 6.46 26.56 -8.02
CA ILE A 94 6.42 26.30 -9.46
C ILE A 94 5.45 27.26 -10.17
N GLY A 95 4.25 27.48 -9.62
CA GLY A 95 3.28 28.41 -10.19
C GLY A 95 3.72 29.88 -10.15
N THR A 96 4.49 30.26 -9.13
CA THR A 96 5.06 31.61 -9.01
C THR A 96 6.18 31.83 -10.02
N GLU A 97 7.02 30.82 -10.20
CA GLU A 97 8.13 30.87 -11.16
C GLU A 97 7.63 30.86 -12.61
N ALA A 98 6.59 30.06 -12.91
CA ALA A 98 5.93 30.05 -14.20
C ALA A 98 5.36 31.44 -14.58
N ARG A 99 4.82 32.19 -13.60
CA ARG A 99 4.30 33.54 -13.82
C ARG A 99 5.40 34.59 -14.03
N ARG A 100 6.57 34.40 -13.43
CA ARG A 100 7.69 35.37 -13.46
C ARG A 100 8.64 35.16 -14.63
N GLY A 101 9.11 33.92 -14.81
CA GLY A 101 10.15 33.56 -15.78
C GLY A 101 9.64 32.87 -17.05
N GLY A 102 8.34 32.54 -17.12
CA GLY A 102 7.75 31.83 -18.26
C GLY A 102 8.09 30.34 -18.28
N ILE A 103 7.97 29.70 -19.44
CA ILE A 103 8.05 28.22 -19.56
C ILE A 103 9.48 27.68 -19.33
N LEU A 104 10.50 28.47 -19.68
CA LEU A 104 11.93 28.13 -19.58
C LEU A 104 12.45 28.12 -18.14
N SER A 105 11.84 28.90 -17.25
CA SER A 105 12.20 28.88 -15.83
C SER A 105 11.65 27.66 -15.10
N VAL A 106 10.65 26.97 -15.68
CA VAL A 106 9.96 25.84 -15.06
C VAL A 106 10.62 24.50 -15.40
N GLU A 107 11.21 24.33 -16.59
CA GLU A 107 11.94 23.10 -16.98
C GLU A 107 12.91 22.56 -15.91
N PRO A 108 13.83 23.38 -15.33
CA PRO A 108 14.75 22.87 -14.33
C PRO A 108 14.08 22.47 -13.00
N LEU A 109 12.94 23.08 -12.66
CA LEU A 109 12.14 22.65 -11.50
C LEU A 109 11.41 21.34 -11.78
N VAL A 110 10.95 21.13 -13.01
CA VAL A 110 10.27 19.90 -13.43
C VAL A 110 11.22 18.70 -13.43
N ALA A 111 12.49 18.92 -13.79
CA ALA A 111 13.52 17.89 -13.72
C ALA A 111 13.86 17.45 -12.27
N GLN A 112 13.57 18.29 -11.28
CA GLN A 112 13.85 18.05 -9.85
C GLN A 112 12.63 17.52 -9.07
N LEU A 113 11.57 17.14 -9.77
CA LEU A 113 10.40 16.50 -9.16
C LEU A 113 10.70 15.03 -8.87
N ASP A 114 10.58 14.64 -7.60
CA ASP A 114 10.77 13.26 -7.15
C ASP A 114 9.62 12.33 -7.54
N ASP A 115 8.42 12.89 -7.72
CA ASP A 115 7.22 12.15 -8.11
C ASP A 115 7.09 12.09 -9.64
N PRO A 116 7.18 10.89 -10.25
CA PRO A 116 7.03 10.70 -11.69
C PRO A 116 5.67 11.19 -12.23
N PHE A 117 4.61 11.10 -11.43
CA PHE A 117 3.28 11.54 -11.84
C PHE A 117 3.24 13.06 -12.03
N LEU A 118 3.75 13.80 -11.04
CA LEU A 118 3.80 15.25 -11.10
C LEU A 118 4.80 15.75 -12.16
N GLN A 119 5.95 15.10 -12.32
CA GLN A 119 6.91 15.41 -13.38
C GLN A 119 6.26 15.31 -14.78
N LYS A 120 5.55 14.21 -15.04
CA LYS A 120 4.84 14.00 -16.31
C LYS A 120 3.75 15.04 -16.54
N ALA A 121 2.94 15.34 -15.51
CA ALA A 121 1.91 16.37 -15.60
C ALA A 121 2.49 17.73 -16.00
N MET A 122 3.62 18.11 -15.40
CA MET A 122 4.29 19.37 -15.70
C MET A 122 4.96 19.38 -17.08
N GLN A 123 5.54 18.27 -17.52
CA GLN A 123 6.09 18.14 -18.88
C GLN A 123 5.00 18.34 -19.94
N LEU A 124 3.83 17.73 -19.77
CA LEU A 124 2.71 17.92 -20.71
C LEU A 124 2.24 19.38 -20.77
N ALA A 125 2.29 20.09 -19.65
CA ALA A 125 1.98 21.52 -19.59
C ALA A 125 3.07 22.39 -20.26
N VAL A 126 4.35 22.03 -20.10
CA VAL A 126 5.49 22.70 -20.76
C VAL A 126 5.44 22.50 -22.28
N ASP A 127 5.03 21.31 -22.73
CA ASP A 127 4.82 20.97 -24.14
C ASP A 127 3.64 21.73 -24.79
N GLY A 128 2.87 22.49 -24.01
CA GLY A 128 1.76 23.31 -24.50
C GLY A 128 0.51 22.52 -24.86
N ARG A 129 0.30 21.34 -24.27
CA ARG A 129 -0.94 20.57 -24.45
C ARG A 129 -2.14 21.28 -23.81
N ASP A 130 -3.31 21.05 -24.39
CA ASP A 130 -4.56 21.57 -23.84
C ASP A 130 -4.89 20.92 -22.49
N ALA A 131 -5.51 21.72 -21.60
CA ALA A 131 -5.86 21.29 -20.25
C ALA A 131 -6.74 20.03 -20.23
N ASP A 132 -7.63 19.87 -21.22
CA ASP A 132 -8.51 18.71 -21.34
C ASP A 132 -7.73 17.43 -21.73
N GLU A 133 -6.73 17.54 -22.60
CA GLU A 133 -5.86 16.41 -22.98
C GLU A 133 -4.98 15.96 -21.81
N ILE A 134 -4.42 16.92 -21.08
CA ILE A 134 -3.65 16.67 -19.85
C ILE A 134 -4.52 15.96 -18.83
N ARG A 135 -5.73 16.47 -18.59
CA ARG A 135 -6.67 15.89 -17.63
C ARG A 135 -7.08 14.47 -18.02
N SER A 136 -7.38 14.24 -19.29
CA SER A 136 -7.74 12.91 -19.80
C SER A 136 -6.60 11.91 -19.59
N THR A 137 -5.36 12.30 -19.92
CA THR A 137 -4.17 11.46 -19.78
C THR A 137 -3.90 11.08 -18.33
N LEU A 138 -3.87 12.08 -17.43
CA LEU A 138 -3.62 11.87 -16.01
C LEU A 138 -4.75 11.09 -15.34
N SER A 139 -6.01 11.30 -15.73
CA SER A 139 -7.15 10.54 -15.23
C SER A 139 -7.08 9.07 -15.65
N GLY A 140 -6.65 8.80 -16.88
CA GLY A 140 -6.39 7.44 -17.36
C GLY A 140 -5.31 6.76 -16.52
N GLU A 141 -4.20 7.45 -16.26
CA GLU A 141 -3.10 6.93 -15.45
C GLU A 141 -3.50 6.64 -14.00
N LEU A 142 -4.29 7.53 -13.38
CA LEU A 142 -4.90 7.29 -12.07
C LEU A 142 -5.81 6.06 -12.08
N THR A 143 -6.61 5.89 -13.12
CA THR A 143 -7.50 4.72 -13.28
C THR A 143 -6.70 3.42 -13.40
N PHE A 144 -5.65 3.41 -14.21
CA PHE A 144 -4.75 2.25 -14.33
C PHE A 144 -4.03 1.94 -13.01
N MET A 145 -3.59 2.97 -12.30
CA MET A 145 -2.94 2.83 -10.99
C MET A 145 -3.90 2.23 -9.96
N SER A 146 -5.14 2.73 -9.90
CA SER A 146 -6.21 2.20 -9.04
C SER A 146 -6.48 0.74 -9.35
N ASN A 147 -6.73 0.40 -10.63
CA ASN A 147 -6.98 -0.98 -11.04
C ASN A 147 -5.82 -1.92 -10.65
N ARG A 148 -4.57 -1.45 -10.73
CA ARG A 148 -3.39 -2.22 -10.29
C ARG A 148 -3.38 -2.43 -8.77
N HIS A 149 -3.79 -1.42 -7.99
CA HIS A 149 -3.94 -1.56 -6.54
C HIS A 149 -5.10 -2.47 -6.17
N ASP A 150 -6.25 -2.38 -6.85
CA ASP A 150 -7.41 -3.25 -6.62
C ASP A 150 -7.09 -4.72 -6.92
N THR A 151 -6.36 -4.96 -8.01
CA THR A 151 -5.86 -6.30 -8.37
C THR A 151 -4.82 -6.83 -7.38
N GLY A 152 -4.07 -5.95 -6.70
CA GLY A 152 -3.09 -6.31 -5.69
C GLY A 152 -3.65 -6.45 -4.27
N ALA A 153 -4.83 -5.87 -4.01
CA ALA A 153 -5.53 -5.91 -2.73
C ALA A 153 -6.55 -7.06 -2.63
N SER A 154 -7.06 -7.53 -3.78
CA SER A 154 -7.95 -8.70 -3.90
C SER A 154 -7.18 -10.00 -3.89
#